data_AF-A0A2S6QEU7-F1
#
_entry.id   AF-A0A2S6QEU7-F1
#
_cell.length_a   1.000
_cell.length_b   1.000
_cell.length_c   1.000
_cell.angle_alpha   90.00
_cell.angle_beta   90.00
_cell.angle_gamma   90.00
#
_symmetry.space_group_name_H-M   'P 1'
#
loop_
_entity.id
_entity.type
_entity.pdbx_description
1 polymer ?
#
loop_
_entity_poly.entity_id
_entity_poly.type
_entity_poly.pdbx_seq_one_letter_code
_entity_poly.pdbx_strand_id
1 'polypeptide(L)'
;MAKAWSGDGEYILPARKIEPYRLWFEFLKLALKDPDIKVDKRIYKSWGDVENLSFDKWWSANWRNLFAVETGIRLMERGESLGNTDSSVAIKVPLSLDPNTALKELKELLHEQGIGNREAPRVKGKFALSEGSKQGFEKRMNTARLMLRLYGYWLKHEKLNRRERVNKTISDYHDWVMGWEDKISDKPRGYRGGWRPYMTDAIELYVDWLRSDKTETQASFGIGDLDTETLSGDIEGSNAEMARRVCVRYIRKARRIAENVAKGEFPGKY
;
A
#
# COMPACT_ATOMS: atom_id res chain seq x y z
N MET A 1 7.44 -19.52 8.70
CA MET A 1 6.65 -18.43 8.06
C MET A 1 6.70 -18.64 6.56
N ALA A 2 5.55 -18.73 5.89
CA ALA A 2 5.52 -18.80 4.43
C ALA A 2 6.20 -17.56 3.84
N LYS A 3 7.09 -17.75 2.87
CA LYS A 3 7.77 -16.65 2.17
C LYS A 3 6.70 -15.79 1.50
N ALA A 4 6.66 -14.50 1.79
CA ALA A 4 5.70 -13.60 1.15
C ALA A 4 5.90 -13.67 -0.37
N TRP A 5 4.79 -13.86 -1.11
CA TRP A 5 4.84 -13.91 -2.57
C TRP A 5 5.42 -12.60 -3.11
N SER A 6 6.41 -12.71 -3.98
CA SER A 6 7.19 -11.57 -4.47
C SER A 6 7.41 -11.57 -5.98
N GLY A 7 6.78 -12.50 -6.71
CA GLY A 7 7.02 -12.73 -8.13
C GLY A 7 6.71 -14.16 -8.55
N ASP A 8 6.92 -14.45 -9.83
CA ASP A 8 6.71 -15.76 -10.46
C ASP A 8 8.00 -16.46 -10.91
N GLY A 9 9.16 -15.83 -10.67
CA GLY A 9 10.49 -16.35 -11.01
C GLY A 9 11.15 -15.60 -12.15
N GLU A 10 10.37 -15.11 -13.11
CA GLU A 10 10.84 -14.24 -14.19
C GLU A 10 10.76 -12.78 -13.75
N TYR A 11 9.62 -12.41 -13.17
CA TYR A 11 9.33 -11.07 -12.69
C TYR A 11 9.27 -11.04 -11.17
N ILE A 12 9.81 -9.97 -10.57
CA ILE A 12 9.62 -9.68 -9.14
C ILE A 12 8.98 -8.32 -8.92
N LEU A 13 8.31 -8.20 -7.78
CA LEU A 13 7.92 -6.93 -7.23
C LEU A 13 9.10 -6.28 -6.49
N PRO A 14 9.44 -5.01 -6.78
CA PRO A 14 10.43 -4.25 -6.02
C PRO A 14 10.21 -4.25 -4.49
N ALA A 15 8.95 -4.16 -4.05
CA ALA A 15 8.59 -4.19 -2.62
C ALA A 15 8.55 -5.61 -2.01
N ARG A 16 8.73 -6.65 -2.84
CA ARG A 16 8.68 -8.08 -2.45
C ARG A 16 7.39 -8.51 -1.73
N LYS A 17 6.32 -7.73 -1.87
CA LYS A 17 5.00 -7.93 -1.26
C LYS A 17 3.93 -7.35 -2.19
N ILE A 18 2.77 -8.01 -2.27
CA ILE A 18 1.63 -7.53 -3.08
C ILE A 18 0.95 -6.32 -2.43
N GLU A 19 0.89 -6.30 -1.10
CA GLU A 19 0.04 -5.37 -0.35
C GLU A 19 0.24 -3.88 -0.67
N PRO A 20 1.47 -3.33 -0.85
CA PRO A 20 1.62 -1.93 -1.20
C PRO A 20 0.88 -1.56 -2.49
N TYR A 21 0.93 -2.44 -3.48
CA TYR A 21 0.26 -2.24 -4.77
C TYR A 21 -1.26 -2.42 -4.66
N ARG A 22 -1.72 -3.36 -3.80
CA ARG A 22 -3.15 -3.46 -3.43
C ARG A 22 -3.66 -2.18 -2.81
N LEU A 23 -2.91 -1.60 -1.87
CA LEU A 23 -3.28 -0.33 -1.25
C LEU A 23 -3.31 0.80 -2.27
N TRP A 24 -2.34 0.87 -3.19
CA TRP A 24 -2.36 1.85 -4.27
C TRP A 24 -3.64 1.74 -5.11
N PHE A 25 -3.97 0.52 -5.55
CA PHE A 25 -5.19 0.25 -6.30
C PHE A 25 -6.45 0.70 -5.56
N GLU A 26 -6.59 0.34 -4.28
CA GLU A 26 -7.78 0.73 -3.51
C GLU A 26 -7.84 2.23 -3.22
N PHE A 27 -6.70 2.89 -2.98
CA PHE A 27 -6.66 4.34 -2.83
C PHE A 27 -7.02 5.07 -4.13
N LEU A 28 -6.65 4.51 -5.29
CA LEU A 28 -7.07 5.04 -6.59
C LEU A 28 -8.59 4.94 -6.75
N LYS A 29 -9.20 3.82 -6.35
CA LYS A 29 -10.67 3.68 -6.36
C LYS A 29 -11.35 4.69 -5.44
N LEU A 30 -10.78 4.98 -4.28
CA LEU A 30 -11.32 6.02 -3.39
C LEU A 30 -11.11 7.42 -3.96
N ALA A 31 -9.95 7.70 -4.57
CA ALA A 31 -9.68 8.98 -5.22
C ALA A 31 -10.66 9.26 -6.38
N LEU A 32 -11.03 8.23 -7.15
CA LEU A 32 -12.03 8.33 -8.23
C LEU A 32 -13.46 8.56 -7.69
N LYS A 33 -13.73 8.16 -6.44
CA LYS A 33 -15.03 8.35 -5.77
C LYS A 33 -15.14 9.69 -5.02
N ASP A 34 -14.02 10.28 -4.63
CA ASP A 34 -14.03 11.55 -3.89
C ASP A 34 -14.31 12.70 -4.88
N PRO A 35 -15.44 13.43 -4.74
CA PRO A 35 -15.80 14.50 -5.67
C PRO A 35 -14.81 15.69 -5.65
N ASP A 36 -14.03 15.82 -4.57
CA ASP A 36 -13.05 16.90 -4.43
C ASP A 36 -11.69 16.56 -5.06
N ILE A 37 -11.46 15.29 -5.47
CA ILE A 37 -10.18 14.84 -6.01
C ILE A 37 -10.31 14.61 -7.52
N LYS A 38 -9.51 15.34 -8.31
CA LYS A 38 -9.41 15.15 -9.75
C LYS A 38 -8.25 14.22 -10.09
N VAL A 39 -8.57 12.99 -10.50
CA VAL A 39 -7.58 11.99 -10.94
C VAL A 39 -7.16 12.27 -12.39
N ASP A 40 -5.85 12.36 -12.65
CA ASP A 40 -5.34 12.43 -14.02
C ASP A 40 -5.42 11.04 -14.68
N LYS A 41 -6.51 10.81 -15.42
CA LYS A 41 -6.77 9.53 -16.11
C LYS A 41 -5.71 9.18 -17.16
N ARG A 42 -4.92 10.15 -17.66
CA ARG A 42 -3.86 9.88 -18.65
C ARG A 42 -2.75 9.02 -18.06
N ILE A 43 -2.42 9.26 -16.79
CA ILE A 43 -1.44 8.48 -16.03
C ILE A 43 -1.89 7.02 -15.94
N TYR A 44 -3.17 6.82 -15.60
CA TYR A 44 -3.74 5.50 -15.34
C TYR A 44 -4.30 4.79 -16.58
N LYS A 45 -4.06 5.31 -17.80
CA LYS A 45 -4.56 4.70 -19.03
C LYS A 45 -4.15 3.22 -19.17
N SER A 46 -2.94 2.86 -18.76
CA SER A 46 -2.46 1.47 -18.82
C SER A 46 -2.96 0.58 -17.68
N TRP A 47 -3.66 1.11 -16.69
CA TRP A 47 -4.27 0.31 -15.63
C TRP A 47 -5.62 -0.28 -16.06
N GLY A 48 -6.24 0.22 -17.13
CA GLY A 48 -7.54 -0.27 -17.59
C GLY A 48 -8.67 0.03 -16.59
N ASP A 49 -9.60 -0.90 -16.43
CA ASP A 49 -10.82 -0.73 -15.62
C ASP A 49 -10.57 -0.96 -14.13
N VAL A 50 -10.12 0.08 -13.44
CA VAL A 50 -9.90 0.07 -11.98
C VAL A 50 -11.21 0.20 -11.20
N GLU A 51 -12.20 0.90 -11.74
CA GLU A 51 -13.45 1.25 -11.04
C GLU A 51 -14.32 0.01 -10.79
N ASN A 52 -14.46 -0.85 -11.80
CA ASN A 52 -15.38 -1.98 -11.75
C ASN A 52 -14.72 -3.30 -11.35
N LEU A 53 -13.42 -3.48 -11.59
CA LEU A 53 -12.74 -4.73 -11.26
C LEU A 53 -12.40 -4.85 -9.77
N SER A 54 -12.39 -6.09 -9.27
CA SER A 54 -11.77 -6.41 -7.98
C SER A 54 -10.25 -6.40 -8.13
N PHE A 55 -9.55 -6.14 -7.04
CA PHE A 55 -8.09 -6.16 -7.04
C PHE A 55 -7.53 -7.46 -7.60
N ASP A 56 -8.04 -8.63 -7.19
CA ASP A 56 -7.47 -9.91 -7.64
C ASP A 56 -7.59 -10.13 -9.16
N LYS A 57 -8.76 -9.79 -9.73
CA LYS A 57 -9.00 -9.89 -11.18
C LYS A 57 -8.14 -8.90 -11.95
N TRP A 58 -8.03 -7.68 -11.44
CA TRP A 58 -7.18 -6.66 -12.03
C TRP A 58 -5.70 -7.03 -11.93
N TRP A 59 -5.27 -7.51 -10.76
CA TRP A 59 -3.89 -7.83 -10.44
C TRP A 59 -3.35 -8.89 -11.37
N SER A 60 -4.07 -10.00 -11.56
CA SER A 60 -3.63 -11.12 -12.39
C SER A 60 -3.28 -10.72 -13.83
N ALA A 61 -3.94 -9.70 -14.37
CA ALA A 61 -3.72 -9.22 -15.73
C ALA A 61 -2.65 -8.12 -15.85
N ASN A 62 -2.41 -7.34 -14.78
CA ASN A 62 -1.69 -6.07 -14.89
C ASN A 62 -0.33 -6.02 -14.17
N TRP A 63 -0.12 -6.86 -13.15
CA TRP A 63 1.00 -6.65 -12.22
C TRP A 63 2.39 -6.68 -12.86
N ARG A 64 2.60 -7.57 -13.84
CA ARG A 64 3.89 -7.73 -14.56
C ARG A 64 4.27 -6.46 -15.30
N ASN A 65 3.36 -5.96 -16.12
CA ASN A 65 3.59 -4.81 -16.99
C ASN A 65 3.62 -3.48 -16.24
N LEU A 66 2.96 -3.38 -15.09
CA LEU A 66 2.85 -2.12 -14.35
C LEU A 66 3.90 -1.97 -13.26
N PHE A 67 4.23 -3.02 -12.50
CA PHE A 67 5.00 -2.89 -11.27
C PHE A 67 6.23 -3.78 -11.20
N ALA A 68 6.21 -4.90 -11.91
CA ALA A 68 7.27 -5.88 -11.79
C ALA A 68 8.51 -5.46 -12.57
N VAL A 69 9.63 -6.06 -12.17
CA VAL A 69 10.91 -5.93 -12.86
C VAL A 69 11.43 -7.33 -13.16
N GLU A 70 12.04 -7.50 -14.33
CA GLU A 70 12.69 -8.75 -14.70
C GLU A 70 13.88 -9.03 -13.77
N THR A 71 14.06 -10.29 -13.42
CA THR A 71 15.05 -10.70 -12.41
C THR A 71 16.14 -11.62 -12.88
N GLY A 72 16.04 -12.08 -14.12
CA GLY A 72 16.96 -13.03 -14.69
C GLY A 72 17.49 -12.55 -16.03
N ILE A 73 18.70 -12.98 -16.33
CA ILE A 73 19.14 -13.10 -17.71
C ILE A 73 18.28 -14.21 -18.31
N ARG A 74 17.53 -13.91 -19.36
CA ARG A 74 16.83 -14.92 -20.16
C ARG A 74 17.41 -14.97 -21.57
N LEU A 75 17.32 -16.14 -22.18
CA LEU A 75 17.60 -16.28 -23.60
C LEU A 75 16.43 -15.67 -24.38
N MET A 76 16.71 -14.74 -25.27
CA MET A 76 15.71 -14.20 -26.18
C MET A 76 15.45 -15.19 -27.31
N GLU A 77 14.20 -15.32 -27.73
CA GLU A 77 13.86 -16.12 -28.91
C GLU A 77 14.31 -15.41 -30.20
N ARG A 78 14.54 -16.18 -31.26
CA ARG A 78 15.02 -15.63 -32.53
C ARG A 78 13.95 -14.73 -33.15
N GLY A 79 14.26 -13.44 -33.29
CA GLY A 79 13.34 -12.44 -33.83
C GLY A 79 12.55 -11.67 -32.76
N GLU A 80 12.76 -11.97 -31.48
CA GLU A 80 12.23 -11.19 -30.37
C GLU A 80 12.89 -9.81 -30.29
N SER A 81 12.10 -8.75 -30.09
CA SER A 81 12.59 -7.38 -29.90
C SER A 81 12.51 -6.96 -28.44
N LEU A 82 13.44 -6.12 -27.97
CA LEU A 82 13.45 -5.56 -26.61
C LEU A 82 12.25 -4.65 -26.29
N GLY A 83 11.40 -4.33 -27.27
CA GLY A 83 10.31 -3.36 -27.10
C GLY A 83 10.83 -1.94 -26.84
N ASN A 84 9.94 -1.06 -26.36
CA ASN A 84 10.24 0.37 -26.10
C ASN A 84 10.65 0.66 -24.64
N THR A 85 11.19 -0.32 -23.91
CA THR A 85 11.54 -0.14 -22.50
C THR A 85 13.05 -0.06 -22.32
N ASP A 86 13.54 1.04 -21.74
CA ASP A 86 14.96 1.24 -21.38
C ASP A 86 15.41 0.40 -20.16
N SER A 87 14.73 -0.71 -19.87
CA SER A 87 14.94 -1.54 -18.68
C SER A 87 15.79 -2.79 -18.92
N SER A 88 16.17 -3.08 -20.16
CA SER A 88 16.94 -4.28 -20.52
C SER A 88 17.90 -4.02 -21.70
N VAL A 89 18.94 -4.85 -21.80
CA VAL A 89 19.94 -4.81 -22.87
C VAL A 89 20.06 -6.22 -23.45
N ALA A 90 20.10 -6.33 -24.78
CA ALA A 90 20.38 -7.59 -25.47
C ALA A 90 21.89 -7.75 -25.69
N ILE A 91 22.44 -8.88 -25.27
CA ILE A 91 23.86 -9.22 -25.47
C ILE A 91 23.94 -10.44 -26.38
N LYS A 92 24.72 -10.34 -27.44
CA LYS A 92 24.95 -11.44 -28.39
C LYS A 92 26.23 -12.19 -28.01
N VAL A 93 26.09 -13.47 -27.68
CA VAL A 93 27.22 -14.36 -27.36
C VAL A 93 27.41 -15.37 -28.50
N PRO A 94 28.59 -15.42 -29.15
CA PRO A 94 28.89 -16.45 -30.17
C PRO A 94 28.90 -17.86 -29.56
N LEU A 95 28.24 -18.82 -30.21
CA LEU A 95 28.21 -20.23 -29.76
C LEU A 95 29.58 -20.92 -29.79
N SER A 96 30.55 -20.36 -30.52
CA SER A 96 31.91 -20.88 -30.64
C SER A 96 32.85 -20.41 -29.52
N LEU A 97 32.42 -19.45 -28.68
CA LEU A 97 33.25 -18.92 -27.60
C LEU A 97 33.31 -19.92 -26.45
N ASP A 98 34.46 -20.01 -25.77
CA ASP A 98 34.53 -20.83 -24.56
C ASP A 98 33.75 -20.17 -23.41
N PRO A 99 33.13 -20.96 -22.51
CA PRO A 99 32.28 -20.42 -21.45
C PRO A 99 32.99 -19.44 -20.50
N ASN A 100 34.28 -19.64 -20.23
CA ASN A 100 35.02 -18.81 -19.27
C ASN A 100 35.34 -17.44 -19.86
N THR A 101 35.79 -17.38 -21.11
CA THR A 101 35.97 -16.11 -21.82
C THR A 101 34.65 -15.39 -22.00
N ALA A 102 33.56 -16.10 -22.34
CA ALA A 102 32.24 -15.51 -22.48
C ALA A 102 31.76 -14.85 -21.18
N LEU A 103 31.95 -15.52 -20.03
CA LEU A 103 31.61 -14.96 -18.72
C LEU A 103 32.47 -13.76 -18.35
N LYS A 104 33.76 -13.77 -18.71
CA LYS A 104 34.68 -12.66 -18.46
C LYS A 104 34.26 -11.42 -19.26
N GLU A 105 34.08 -11.56 -20.58
CA GLU A 105 33.66 -10.48 -21.48
C GLU A 105 32.28 -9.95 -21.09
N LEU A 106 31.34 -10.83 -20.76
CA LEU A 106 30.01 -10.45 -20.27
C LEU A 106 30.12 -9.58 -19.00
N LYS A 107 30.99 -9.94 -18.06
CA LYS A 107 31.18 -9.18 -16.81
C LYS A 107 31.74 -7.78 -17.07
N GLU A 108 32.67 -7.66 -18.01
CA GLU A 108 33.23 -6.37 -18.44
C GLU A 108 32.16 -5.49 -19.10
N LEU A 109 31.38 -6.05 -20.04
CA LEU A 109 30.26 -5.35 -20.69
C LEU A 109 29.19 -4.88 -19.70
N LEU A 110 28.82 -5.73 -18.73
CA LEU A 110 27.85 -5.35 -17.70
C LEU A 110 28.37 -4.15 -16.88
N HIS A 111 29.66 -4.12 -16.55
CA HIS A 111 30.27 -3.02 -15.81
C HIS A 111 30.31 -1.72 -16.63
N GLU A 112 30.64 -1.78 -17.92
CA GLU A 112 30.63 -0.62 -18.83
C GLU A 112 29.24 0.01 -18.96
N GLN A 113 28.19 -0.81 -18.97
CA GLN A 113 26.80 -0.36 -18.99
C GLN A 113 26.30 0.09 -17.60
N GLY A 114 27.15 0.09 -16.57
CA GLY A 114 26.80 0.46 -15.20
C GLY A 114 25.89 -0.55 -14.49
N ILE A 115 25.68 -1.74 -15.07
CA ILE A 115 24.85 -2.81 -14.52
C ILE A 115 25.61 -3.49 -13.39
N GLY A 116 25.05 -3.46 -12.18
CA GLY A 116 25.69 -4.01 -10.97
C GLY A 116 26.43 -2.97 -10.12
N ASN A 117 26.47 -1.69 -10.54
CA ASN A 117 26.91 -0.62 -9.66
C ASN A 117 25.91 -0.47 -8.49
N ARG A 118 26.40 -0.43 -7.24
CA ARG A 118 25.55 -0.30 -6.04
C ARG A 118 24.76 1.01 -6.00
N GLU A 119 25.24 2.01 -6.75
CA GLU A 119 24.61 3.32 -6.91
C GLU A 119 23.65 3.39 -8.10
N ALA A 120 23.58 2.34 -8.94
CA ALA A 120 22.63 2.31 -10.05
C ALA A 120 21.19 2.36 -9.49
N PRO A 121 20.31 3.21 -10.07
CA PRO A 121 18.92 3.27 -9.64
C PRO A 121 18.30 1.88 -9.78
N ARG A 122 17.61 1.42 -8.72
CA ARG A 122 16.84 0.17 -8.79
C ARG A 122 15.94 0.25 -10.01
N VAL A 123 15.98 -0.76 -10.87
CA VAL A 123 15.00 -0.89 -11.95
C VAL A 123 13.62 -0.77 -11.30
N LYS A 124 12.84 0.19 -11.79
CA LYS A 124 11.49 0.48 -11.33
C LYS A 124 10.56 -0.03 -12.43
N GLY A 125 9.47 -0.69 -12.04
CA GLY A 125 8.36 -0.89 -12.97
C GLY A 125 7.81 0.46 -13.41
N LYS A 126 6.92 0.46 -14.41
CA LYS A 126 6.25 1.68 -14.91
C LYS A 126 5.67 2.53 -13.79
N PHE A 127 5.17 1.87 -12.74
CA PHE A 127 4.73 2.47 -11.48
C PHE A 127 5.62 1.97 -10.34
N ALA A 128 6.11 2.91 -9.53
CA ALA A 128 6.98 2.62 -8.41
C ALA A 128 6.52 3.34 -7.15
N LEU A 129 6.81 2.75 -5.99
CA LEU A 129 6.58 3.40 -4.71
C LEU A 129 7.51 4.62 -4.57
N SER A 130 7.02 5.69 -3.93
CA SER A 130 7.79 6.89 -3.62
C SER A 130 9.06 6.55 -2.83
N GLU A 131 10.09 7.37 -2.97
CA GLU A 131 11.33 7.21 -2.21
C GLU A 131 11.08 7.30 -0.71
N GLY A 132 11.79 6.49 0.08
CA GLY A 132 11.57 6.38 1.53
C GLY A 132 10.35 5.56 1.95
N SER A 133 9.54 5.05 1.01
CA SER A 133 8.39 4.18 1.31
C SER A 133 8.75 2.94 2.14
N LYS A 134 9.94 2.37 1.92
CA LYS A 134 10.47 1.23 2.68
C LYS A 134 10.63 1.54 4.17
N GLN A 135 11.11 2.73 4.52
CA GLN A 135 11.31 3.13 5.92
C GLN A 135 10.01 3.62 6.56
N GLY A 136 9.08 4.19 5.79
CA GLY A 136 7.84 4.78 6.31
C GLY A 136 6.59 3.92 6.12
N PHE A 137 6.13 3.80 4.88
CA PHE A 137 4.83 3.24 4.52
C PHE A 137 4.79 1.71 4.62
N GLU A 138 5.81 1.03 4.09
CA GLU A 138 5.87 -0.44 4.09
C GLU A 138 6.02 -1.04 5.50
N LYS A 139 6.52 -0.26 6.47
CA LYS A 139 6.55 -0.64 7.89
C LYS A 139 5.21 -0.40 8.59
N ARG A 140 4.42 0.57 8.12
CA ARG A 140 3.14 0.99 8.73
C ARG A 140 1.92 0.50 7.95
N MET A 141 1.98 -0.71 7.39
CA MET A 141 0.91 -1.26 6.54
C MET A 141 -0.42 -1.43 7.28
N ASN A 142 -0.39 -1.79 8.57
CA ASN A 142 -1.61 -1.90 9.39
C ASN A 142 -2.30 -0.53 9.50
N THR A 143 -1.51 0.52 9.74
CA THR A 143 -2.00 1.90 9.76
C THR A 143 -2.54 2.32 8.39
N ALA A 144 -1.86 1.99 7.29
CA ALA A 144 -2.33 2.31 5.94
C ALA A 144 -3.67 1.62 5.59
N ARG A 145 -3.88 0.39 6.08
CA ARG A 145 -5.16 -0.33 5.91
C ARG A 145 -6.28 0.30 6.75
N LEU A 146 -5.99 0.70 7.99
CA LEU A 146 -6.92 1.46 8.83
C LEU A 146 -7.29 2.78 8.14
N MET A 147 -6.30 3.54 7.68
CA MET A 147 -6.48 4.79 6.92
C MET A 147 -7.39 4.59 5.71
N LEU A 148 -7.12 3.57 4.88
CA LEU A 148 -7.94 3.24 3.72
C LEU A 148 -9.41 2.98 4.10
N ARG A 149 -9.65 2.16 5.13
CA ARG A 149 -11.02 1.81 5.57
C ARG A 149 -11.76 3.01 6.15
N LEU A 150 -11.12 3.75 7.06
CA LEU A 150 -11.70 4.97 7.64
C LEU A 150 -12.06 5.96 6.54
N TYR A 151 -11.20 6.14 5.54
CA TYR A 151 -11.49 7.05 4.43
C TYR A 151 -12.61 6.55 3.53
N GLY A 152 -12.68 5.25 3.25
CA GLY A 152 -13.80 4.66 2.51
C GLY A 152 -15.15 4.89 3.20
N TYR A 153 -15.23 4.66 4.53
CA TYR A 153 -16.43 4.98 5.30
C TYR A 153 -16.69 6.48 5.38
N TRP A 154 -15.65 7.30 5.53
CA TRP A 154 -15.79 8.76 5.49
C TRP A 154 -16.44 9.23 4.20
N LEU A 155 -16.04 8.71 3.04
CA LEU A 155 -16.67 9.05 1.74
C LEU A 155 -18.13 8.61 1.66
N LYS A 156 -18.49 7.44 2.21
CA LYS A 156 -19.89 6.95 2.27
C LYS A 156 -20.84 7.94 2.98
N HIS A 157 -20.32 8.70 3.93
CA HIS A 157 -21.09 9.60 4.79
C HIS A 157 -20.99 11.08 4.37
N GLU A 158 -20.69 11.37 3.10
CA GLU A 158 -20.46 12.74 2.60
C GLU A 158 -21.58 13.75 2.88
N LYS A 159 -22.82 13.27 2.98
CA LYS A 159 -24.02 14.10 3.20
C LYS A 159 -24.20 14.52 4.65
N LEU A 160 -23.47 13.91 5.59
CA LEU A 160 -23.55 14.24 7.01
C LEU A 160 -22.69 15.46 7.35
N ASN A 161 -23.06 16.18 8.41
CA ASN A 161 -22.19 17.23 8.94
C ASN A 161 -20.86 16.64 9.44
N ARG A 162 -19.84 17.48 9.54
CA ARG A 162 -18.47 17.02 9.86
C ARG A 162 -18.38 16.17 11.14
N ARG A 163 -19.14 16.49 12.19
CA ARG A 163 -19.07 15.76 13.46
C ARG A 163 -19.74 14.40 13.34
N GLU A 164 -20.96 14.36 12.85
CA GLU A 164 -21.72 13.12 12.62
C GLU A 164 -21.01 12.20 11.64
N ARG A 165 -20.42 12.77 10.59
CA ARG A 165 -19.62 12.04 9.61
C ARG A 165 -18.45 11.31 10.28
N VAL A 166 -17.76 11.96 11.24
CA VAL A 166 -16.65 11.33 11.98
C VAL A 166 -17.20 10.21 12.86
N ASN A 167 -18.25 10.49 13.63
CA ASN A 167 -18.84 9.51 14.54
C ASN A 167 -19.28 8.26 13.77
N LYS A 168 -20.03 8.43 12.69
CA LYS A 168 -20.55 7.33 11.88
C LYS A 168 -19.45 6.56 11.15
N THR A 169 -18.37 7.24 10.74
CA THR A 169 -17.17 6.60 10.18
C THR A 169 -16.50 5.67 11.18
N ILE A 170 -16.32 6.14 12.42
CA ILE A 170 -15.67 5.35 13.47
C ILE A 170 -16.56 4.17 13.89
N SER A 171 -17.88 4.39 14.02
CA SER A 171 -18.84 3.32 14.29
C SER A 171 -18.88 2.26 13.18
N ASP A 172 -18.92 2.66 11.90
CA ASP A 172 -18.91 1.69 10.79
C ASP A 172 -17.60 0.88 10.74
N TYR A 173 -16.46 1.48 11.11
CA TYR A 173 -15.22 0.74 11.26
C TYR A 173 -15.29 -0.25 12.43
N HIS A 174 -15.77 0.20 13.59
CA HIS A 174 -15.97 -0.66 14.76
C HIS A 174 -16.87 -1.86 14.44
N ASP A 175 -18.03 -1.65 13.83
CA ASP A 175 -18.96 -2.73 13.48
C ASP A 175 -18.31 -3.73 12.51
N TRP A 176 -17.47 -3.24 11.59
CA TRP A 176 -16.68 -4.10 10.71
C TRP A 176 -15.60 -4.90 11.47
N VAL A 177 -14.96 -4.33 12.50
CA VAL A 177 -14.03 -5.04 13.37
C VAL A 177 -14.74 -6.17 14.11
N MET A 178 -15.88 -5.91 14.73
CA MET A 178 -16.66 -6.92 15.44
C MET A 178 -17.03 -8.09 14.52
N GLY A 179 -17.56 -7.79 13.33
CA GLY A 179 -17.87 -8.82 12.35
C GLY A 179 -16.65 -9.56 11.77
N TRP A 180 -15.44 -8.99 11.89
CA TRP A 180 -14.20 -9.70 11.57
C TRP A 180 -13.79 -10.61 12.73
N GLU A 181 -13.91 -10.15 13.97
CA GLU A 181 -13.61 -10.93 15.18
C GLU A 181 -14.52 -12.14 15.31
N ASP A 182 -15.81 -12.00 15.00
CA ASP A 182 -16.76 -13.12 14.96
C ASP A 182 -16.34 -14.20 13.95
N LYS A 183 -15.71 -13.82 12.84
CA LYS A 183 -15.25 -14.77 11.81
C LYS A 183 -13.96 -15.49 12.18
N ILE A 184 -13.20 -14.95 13.14
CA ILE A 184 -11.90 -15.49 13.54
C ILE A 184 -11.87 -16.04 14.97
N SER A 185 -12.96 -15.87 15.73
CA SER A 185 -13.13 -16.35 17.11
C SER A 185 -12.86 -17.85 17.21
N ASP A 186 -13.43 -18.63 16.28
CA ASP A 186 -13.30 -20.09 16.20
C ASP A 186 -12.04 -20.57 15.46
N LYS A 187 -11.21 -19.66 14.96
CA LYS A 187 -10.00 -20.03 14.21
C LYS A 187 -8.79 -20.19 15.14
N PRO A 188 -7.91 -21.19 14.91
CA PRO A 188 -6.70 -21.39 15.70
C PRO A 188 -5.83 -20.12 15.73
N ARG A 189 -5.09 -19.88 16.82
CA ARG A 189 -4.25 -18.66 16.97
C ARG A 189 -3.26 -18.46 15.80
N GLY A 190 -2.80 -19.54 15.15
CA GLY A 190 -1.93 -19.48 13.96
C GLY A 190 -2.63 -19.02 12.67
N TYR A 191 -3.95 -19.14 12.58
CA TYR A 191 -4.76 -18.61 11.47
C TYR A 191 -4.83 -17.07 11.49
N ARG A 192 -4.60 -16.48 12.68
CA ARG A 192 -4.56 -15.02 12.89
C ARG A 192 -3.27 -14.36 12.40
N GLY A 193 -2.39 -15.10 11.70
CA GLY A 193 -1.08 -14.69 11.23
C GLY A 193 -1.07 -13.79 9.99
N GLY A 194 -2.23 -13.52 9.39
CA GLY A 194 -2.36 -12.66 8.21
C GLY A 194 -3.30 -11.48 8.46
N TRP A 195 -2.74 -10.35 8.90
CA TRP A 195 -3.41 -9.07 9.13
C TRP A 195 -4.51 -9.05 10.22
N ARG A 196 -4.46 -8.02 11.09
CA ARG A 196 -5.50 -7.73 12.08
C ARG A 196 -6.01 -6.30 11.92
N PRO A 197 -7.28 -6.03 12.25
CA PRO A 197 -7.72 -4.67 12.50
C PRO A 197 -6.75 -3.97 13.45
N TYR A 198 -6.44 -2.71 13.14
CA TYR A 198 -5.53 -1.90 13.95
C TYR A 198 -6.33 -0.90 14.77
N MET A 199 -5.82 -0.52 15.94
CA MET A 199 -6.42 0.48 16.83
C MET A 199 -7.86 0.09 17.28
N THR A 200 -8.11 -1.20 17.53
CA THR A 200 -9.42 -1.72 17.94
C THR A 200 -9.87 -1.09 19.25
N ASP A 201 -9.04 -1.15 20.28
CA ASP A 201 -9.41 -0.80 21.65
C ASP A 201 -9.73 0.70 21.79
N ALA A 202 -8.94 1.55 21.15
CA ALA A 202 -9.20 2.99 21.15
C ALA A 202 -10.47 3.36 20.38
N ILE A 203 -10.81 2.60 19.34
CA ILE A 203 -12.04 2.81 18.58
C ILE A 203 -13.26 2.32 19.36
N GLU A 204 -13.17 1.15 19.99
CA GLU A 204 -14.19 0.60 20.90
C GLU A 204 -14.48 1.58 22.03
N LEU A 205 -13.43 2.07 22.72
CA LEU A 205 -13.55 3.10 23.76
C LEU A 205 -14.37 4.31 23.29
N TYR A 206 -14.09 4.82 22.09
CA TYR A 206 -14.80 5.97 21.56
C TYR A 206 -16.25 5.66 21.22
N VAL A 207 -16.53 4.47 20.67
CA VAL A 207 -17.89 4.05 20.33
C VAL A 207 -18.72 3.83 21.59
N ASP A 208 -18.16 3.25 22.64
CA ASP A 208 -18.85 3.08 23.91
C ASP A 208 -19.14 4.41 24.58
N TRP A 209 -18.18 5.35 24.55
CA TRP A 209 -18.42 6.73 25.00
C TRP A 209 -19.53 7.43 24.20
N LEU A 210 -19.65 7.16 22.90
CA LEU A 210 -20.77 7.68 22.11
C LEU A 210 -22.11 7.06 22.51
N ARG A 211 -22.12 5.78 22.90
CA ARG A 211 -23.33 5.04 23.31
C ARG A 211 -23.77 5.36 24.75
N SER A 212 -22.85 5.76 25.62
CA SER A 212 -23.13 6.14 27.01
C SER A 212 -23.58 7.59 27.19
N ASP A 213 -24.14 8.22 26.15
CA ASP A 213 -24.46 9.66 26.14
C ASP A 213 -23.31 10.58 26.58
N LYS A 214 -22.06 10.11 26.40
CA LYS A 214 -20.82 10.82 26.71
C LYS A 214 -20.57 11.06 28.20
N THR A 215 -21.27 10.35 29.09
CA THR A 215 -21.19 10.57 30.55
C THR A 215 -20.10 9.76 31.24
N GLU A 216 -19.68 8.62 30.68
CA GLU A 216 -18.66 7.75 31.26
C GLU A 216 -17.50 7.50 30.28
N THR A 217 -16.25 7.71 30.73
CA THR A 217 -15.07 6.91 30.35
C THR A 217 -13.80 7.37 31.10
N GLN A 218 -13.45 6.64 32.17
CA GLN A 218 -12.13 6.69 32.82
C GLN A 218 -11.25 5.47 32.48
N ALA A 219 -11.48 4.79 31.34
CA ALA A 219 -10.60 3.70 30.93
C ALA A 219 -9.30 4.27 30.34
N SER A 220 -8.16 3.98 30.98
CA SER A 220 -6.82 4.25 30.46
C SER A 220 -6.42 3.16 29.48
N PHE A 221 -6.05 3.54 28.25
CA PHE A 221 -5.38 2.64 27.32
C PHE A 221 -3.94 3.12 27.13
N GLY A 222 -3.00 2.17 27.19
CA GLY A 222 -1.62 2.43 26.87
C GLY A 222 -1.50 2.82 25.39
N ILE A 223 -1.18 4.08 25.12
CA ILE A 223 -0.83 4.61 23.78
C ILE A 223 0.58 4.09 23.35
N GLY A 224 0.98 2.90 23.82
CA GLY A 224 2.36 2.40 23.74
C GLY A 224 2.83 2.06 22.33
N ASP A 225 1.91 1.73 21.43
CA ASP A 225 2.19 1.38 20.03
C ASP A 225 1.78 2.46 19.02
N LEU A 226 1.31 3.61 19.50
CA LEU A 226 0.96 4.75 18.66
C LEU A 226 2.22 5.62 18.53
N ASP A 227 2.77 5.67 17.32
CA ASP A 227 3.95 6.45 16.90
C ASP A 227 4.07 7.80 17.68
N THR A 228 4.83 7.78 18.78
CA THR A 228 4.81 8.80 19.85
C THR A 228 5.41 10.12 19.39
N GLU A 229 6.24 10.11 18.34
CA GLU A 229 6.69 11.31 17.63
C GLU A 229 5.53 12.12 17.02
N THR A 230 4.35 11.51 16.80
CA THR A 230 3.20 12.19 16.21
C THR A 230 2.28 12.86 17.26
N LEU A 231 2.55 12.72 18.55
CA LEU A 231 1.72 13.23 19.64
C LEU A 231 2.32 14.45 20.35
N SER A 232 3.20 15.20 19.67
CA SER A 232 3.74 16.45 20.19
C SER A 232 2.66 17.54 20.25
N GLY A 233 2.16 17.80 21.46
CA GLY A 233 1.27 18.90 21.80
C GLY A 233 0.46 18.53 23.03
N ASP A 234 0.48 19.38 24.06
CA ASP A 234 -0.20 19.18 25.34
C ASP A 234 -1.64 18.67 25.13
N ILE A 235 -1.89 17.41 25.53
CA ILE A 235 -3.15 16.73 25.23
C ILE A 235 -4.11 16.90 26.41
N GLU A 236 -4.80 18.04 26.46
CA GLU A 236 -6.04 18.12 27.24
C GLU A 236 -7.18 17.39 26.50
N GLY A 237 -7.98 16.59 27.23
CA GLY A 237 -9.15 15.86 26.75
C GLY A 237 -9.25 14.41 27.26
N SER A 238 -10.46 13.84 27.33
CA SER A 238 -10.66 12.43 27.71
C SER A 238 -10.05 11.45 26.70
N ASN A 239 -9.76 10.22 27.12
CA ASN A 239 -9.16 9.19 26.27
C ASN A 239 -10.00 8.89 25.01
N ALA A 240 -11.33 9.00 25.10
CA ALA A 240 -12.25 8.87 23.96
C ALA A 240 -12.05 9.99 22.91
N GLU A 241 -11.91 11.25 23.35
CA GLU A 241 -11.68 12.37 22.43
C GLU A 241 -10.27 12.31 21.81
N MET A 242 -9.28 11.75 22.52
CA MET A 242 -7.97 11.43 21.93
C MET A 242 -8.10 10.40 20.80
N ALA A 243 -8.82 9.30 21.03
CA ALA A 243 -9.05 8.27 20.00
C ALA A 243 -9.75 8.84 18.75
N ARG A 244 -10.75 9.70 18.95
CA ARG A 244 -11.39 10.45 17.86
C ARG A 244 -10.41 11.33 17.09
N ARG A 245 -9.57 12.10 17.80
CA ARG A 245 -8.56 12.98 17.18
C ARG A 245 -7.58 12.18 16.31
N VAL A 246 -7.15 11.02 16.76
CA VAL A 246 -6.29 10.10 15.99
C VAL A 246 -7.01 9.61 14.73
N CYS A 247 -8.28 9.19 14.84
CA CYS A 247 -9.07 8.77 13.67
C CYS A 247 -9.22 9.89 12.64
N VAL A 248 -9.53 11.13 13.08
CA VAL A 248 -9.60 12.31 12.21
C VAL A 248 -8.26 12.57 11.50
N ARG A 249 -7.14 12.42 12.22
CA ARG A 249 -5.80 12.55 11.65
C ARG A 249 -5.56 11.49 10.57
N TYR A 250 -5.95 10.24 10.82
CA TYR A 250 -5.80 9.16 9.85
C TYR A 250 -6.69 9.34 8.62
N ILE A 251 -7.92 9.84 8.76
CA ILE A 251 -8.76 10.21 7.62
C ILE A 251 -8.08 11.30 6.77
N ARG A 252 -7.50 12.32 7.39
CA ARG A 252 -6.75 13.37 6.68
C ARG A 252 -5.52 12.82 5.95
N LYS A 253 -4.75 11.96 6.61
CA LYS A 253 -3.59 11.27 6.01
C LYS A 253 -4.01 10.39 4.83
N ALA A 254 -5.10 9.65 4.97
CA ALA A 254 -5.66 8.82 3.91
C ALA A 254 -6.08 9.66 2.69
N ARG A 255 -6.72 10.82 2.91
CA ARG A 255 -7.06 11.75 1.82
C ARG A 255 -5.81 12.27 1.10
N ARG A 256 -4.74 12.63 1.83
CA ARG A 256 -3.46 13.03 1.20
C ARG A 256 -2.86 11.93 0.34
N ILE A 257 -2.93 10.68 0.80
CA ILE A 257 -2.52 9.52 -0.03
C ILE A 257 -3.38 9.46 -1.30
N ALA A 258 -4.70 9.62 -1.20
CA ALA A 258 -5.58 9.64 -2.38
C ALA A 258 -5.26 10.80 -3.33
N GLU A 259 -4.91 11.98 -2.82
CA GLU A 259 -4.46 13.14 -3.61
C GLU A 259 -3.11 12.88 -4.32
N ASN A 260 -2.19 12.18 -3.67
CA ASN A 260 -0.92 11.76 -4.28
C ASN A 260 -1.19 10.75 -5.40
N VAL A 261 -2.06 9.76 -5.12
CA VAL A 261 -2.47 8.76 -6.10
C VAL A 261 -3.13 9.40 -7.31
N ALA A 262 -3.96 10.43 -7.13
CA ALA A 262 -4.57 11.15 -8.23
C ALA A 262 -3.56 11.73 -9.25
N LYS A 263 -2.30 11.91 -8.82
CA LYS A 263 -1.18 12.44 -9.60
C LYS A 263 -0.15 11.37 -10.00
N GLY A 264 -0.44 10.09 -9.80
CA GLY A 264 0.49 9.00 -10.15
C GLY A 264 1.56 8.71 -9.11
N GLU A 265 1.48 9.32 -7.92
CA GLU A 265 2.46 9.12 -6.84
C GLU A 265 1.86 8.26 -5.72
N PHE A 266 2.63 7.31 -5.19
CA PHE A 266 2.18 6.52 -4.05
C PHE A 266 3.33 6.01 -3.17
N PRO A 267 3.24 6.14 -1.84
CA PRO A 267 2.19 6.84 -1.08
C PRO A 267 2.39 8.37 -1.04
N GLY A 268 3.53 8.87 -1.53
CA GLY A 268 3.95 10.26 -1.36
C GLY A 268 4.13 10.67 0.09
N LYS A 269 4.12 11.98 0.34
CA LYS A 269 4.12 12.55 1.71
C LYS A 269 2.68 12.64 2.24
N TYR A 270 2.44 12.20 3.48
CA TYR A 270 1.10 12.18 4.08
C TYR A 270 1.08 12.34 5.61
#